data_AF-A0A2W2L3T0-F1
#
_entry.id   AF-A0A2W2L3T0-F1
#
_cell.length_a   1.000
_cell.length_b   1.000
_cell.length_c   1.000
_cell.angle_alpha   90.00
_cell.angle_beta   90.00
_cell.angle_gamma   90.00
#
_symmetry.space_group_name_H-M   'P 1'
#
loop_
_entity.id
_entity.type
_entity.pdbx_description
1 polymer ?
#
loop_
_entity_poly.entity_id
_entity_poly.type
_entity_poly.pdbx_seq_one_letter_code
_entity_poly.pdbx_strand_id
1 'polypeptide(L)' 'MGTRTRLPADRIRTLDTRYIHGDPVHCLDRDEMAEVEHAVSRYLGL' A
#
# COMPACT_ATOMS: atom_id res chain seq x y z
N MET A 1 -11.24 -1.93 -11.30
CA MET A 1 -11.37 -3.28 -10.70
C MET A 1 -10.01 -3.67 -10.18
N GLY A 2 -9.88 -3.90 -8.87
CA GLY A 2 -8.62 -4.33 -8.28
C GLY A 2 -8.25 -5.75 -8.73
N THR A 3 -6.96 -6.07 -8.68
CA THR A 3 -6.46 -7.43 -8.87
C THR A 3 -5.86 -7.89 -7.55
N ARG A 4 -6.23 -9.09 -7.09
CA ARG A 4 -5.67 -9.65 -5.87
C ARG A 4 -4.15 -9.74 -5.98
N THR A 5 -3.46 -9.03 -5.09
CA THR A 5 -2.00 -8.93 -5.07
C THR A 5 -1.48 -8.95 -3.64
N ARG A 6 -0.15 -8.87 -3.46
CA ARG A 6 0.53 -8.78 -2.17
C ARG A 6 1.31 -7.47 -2.08
N LEU A 7 1.24 -6.81 -0.92
CA LEU A 7 2.04 -5.63 -0.61
C LEU A 7 3.32 -6.03 0.14
N PRO A 8 4.53 -5.79 -0.42
CA PRO A 8 5.79 -6.03 0.27
C PRO A 8 6.16 -4.85 1.19
N ALA A 9 5.99 -5.01 2.50
CA ALA A 9 6.27 -3.97 3.49
C ALA A 9 7.75 -3.51 3.50
N ASP A 10 8.68 -4.38 3.09
CA ASP A 10 10.12 -4.11 2.99
C ASP A 10 10.50 -3.24 1.78
N ARG A 11 9.56 -2.94 0.87
CA ARG A 11 9.81 -2.22 -0.38
C ARG A 11 9.12 -0.86 -0.46
N ILE A 12 8.83 -0.26 0.68
CA ILE A 12 8.27 1.10 0.76
C ILE A 12 9.33 2.12 0.33
N ARG A 13 8.93 3.04 -0.54
CA ARG A 13 9.78 4.15 -1.02
C ARG A 13 8.95 5.40 -1.23
N THR A 14 9.60 6.55 -1.14
CA THR A 14 9.02 7.83 -1.56
C THR A 14 8.92 7.90 -3.08
N LEU A 15 7.82 8.46 -3.57
CA LEU A 15 7.60 8.76 -4.99
C LEU A 15 7.06 10.17 -5.14
N ASP A 16 7.53 10.89 -6.16
CA ASP A 16 6.93 12.16 -6.56
C ASP A 16 5.65 11.89 -7.35
N THR A 17 4.55 12.50 -6.93
CA THR A 17 3.21 12.26 -7.49
C THR A 17 3.08 12.67 -8.94
N ARG A 18 3.98 13.51 -9.47
CA ARG A 18 4.04 13.87 -10.90
C ARG A 18 4.35 12.68 -11.80
N TYR A 19 4.94 11.61 -11.25
CA TYR A 19 5.21 10.37 -11.96
C TYR A 19 4.09 9.33 -11.85
N ILE A 20 2.98 9.67 -11.18
CA ILE A 20 1.78 8.82 -11.12
C ILE A 20 0.88 9.23 -12.29
N HIS A 21 0.60 8.29 -13.19
CA HIS A 21 -0.22 8.51 -14.37
C HIS A 21 -1.42 7.55 -14.38
N GLY A 22 -2.54 8.02 -14.92
CA GLY A 22 -3.81 7.28 -14.95
C GLY A 22 -4.63 7.42 -13.67
N ASP A 23 -5.79 6.76 -13.66
CA ASP A 23 -6.72 6.80 -12.53
C ASP A 23 -6.37 5.74 -11.46
N PRO A 24 -6.73 5.97 -10.19
CA PRO A 24 -6.62 4.96 -9.15
C PRO A 24 -7.30 3.64 -9.55
N VAL A 25 -6.55 2.54 -9.53
CA VAL A 25 -7.05 1.22 -9.94
C VAL A 25 -8.02 0.63 -8.92
N HIS A 26 -7.75 0.88 -7.63
CA HIS A 26 -8.54 0.44 -6.49
C HIS A 26 -8.11 1.20 -5.21
N CYS A 27 -9.04 1.42 -4.30
CA CYS A 27 -8.79 1.91 -2.96
C CYS A 27 -9.10 0.78 -1.98
N LEU A 28 -8.16 0.48 -1.08
CA LEU A 28 -8.35 -0.52 -0.04
C LEU A 28 -9.48 -0.12 0.90
N ASP A 29 -10.26 -1.10 1.34
CA ASP A 29 -11.22 -0.88 2.40
C ASP A 29 -10.55 -0.79 3.79
N ARG A 30 -11.37 -0.61 4.83
CA ARG A 30 -10.88 -0.40 6.19
C ARG A 30 -10.13 -1.61 6.75
N ASP A 31 -10.58 -2.82 6.45
CA ASP A 31 -10.00 -4.04 6.99
C ASP A 31 -8.71 -4.38 6.23
N GLU A 32 -8.72 -4.19 4.90
CA GLU A 32 -7.51 -4.29 4.07
C GLU A 32 -6.43 -3.27 4.49
N MET A 33 -6.82 -2.04 4.81
CA MET A 33 -5.90 -1.01 5.30
C MET A 33 -5.31 -1.37 6.68
N ALA A 34 -6.10 -1.98 7.57
CA ALA A 34 -5.63 -2.40 8.88
C ALA A 34 -4.53 -3.46 8.80
N GLU A 35 -4.62 -4.40 7.84
CA GLU A 35 -3.57 -5.38 7.58
C GLU A 35 -2.28 -4.72 7.07
N VAL A 36 -2.38 -3.69 6.23
CA VAL A 36 -1.23 -2.91 5.78
C VAL A 36 -0.59 -2.17 6.96
N GLU A 37 -1.37 -1.49 7.80
CA GLU A 37 -0.87 -0.80 8.99
C GLU A 37 -0.12 -1.77 9.92
N HIS A 38 -0.70 -2.94 10.20
CA HIS A 38 -0.07 -3.95 11.03
C HIS A 38 1.26 -4.44 10.45
N ALA A 39 1.30 -4.74 9.14
CA ALA A 39 2.50 -5.20 8.47
C ALA A 39 3.62 -4.15 8.46
N VAL A 40 3.26 -2.88 8.25
CA VAL A 40 4.21 -1.75 8.22
C VAL A 40 4.75 -1.48 9.63
N SER A 41 3.90 -1.41 10.66
CA SER A 41 4.34 -1.23 12.05
C SER A 41 5.31 -2.32 12.46
N ARG A 42 5.00 -3.59 12.11
CA ARG A 42 5.91 -4.71 12.37
C ARG A 42 7.25 -4.59 11.65
N TYR A 43 7.28 -4.14 10.39
CA TYR A 43 8.52 -3.92 9.66
C TYR A 43 9.36 -2.79 10.25
N LEU A 44 8.71 -1.74 10.76
CA LEU A 44 9.36 -0.58 11.38
C LEU A 44 9.71 -0.79 12.87
N GLY A 45 9.21 -1.85 13.51
CA GLY A 45 9.42 -2.12 14.93
C GLY A 45 8.60 -1.23 15.87
N LEU A 46 7.41 -0.81 15.43
CA LEU A 46 6.45 0.03 16.16
C LEU A 46 5.33 -0.79 16.80
#